data_AF-A0A956LFW7-F1
#
_entry.id   AF-A0A956LFW7-F1
#
_cell.length_a   1.000
_cell.length_b   1.000
_cell.length_c   1.000
_cell.angle_alpha   90.00
_cell.angle_beta   90.00
_cell.angle_gamma   90.00
#
_symmetry.space_group_name_H-M   'P 1'
#
loop_
_entity.id
_entity.type
_entity.pdbx_description
1 polymer ?
#
loop_
_entity_poly.entity_id
_entity_poly.type
_entity_poly.pdbx_seq_one_letter_code
_entity_poly.pdbx_strand_id
1 'polypeptide(L)'
;SLPVNGYLFRNAELVGCFRFEVGKEEAHRWIFQDALQVFQDIAIRWPGEALASNLAALVRDVPWIQSSSDGARPTGARLISNLHGTIWDALTEGIVAPVRRLTVLSRFFDARPTVLDTVVNNLAPREVTVYTENGITTLTPGWLEHPLVDDGALEVRLVRYDDDGQPQPLHGKALAITHGGGIDFAYGSANFSAAALLRTPDEGNVETMVVLRGLRPSQLDVDRVLDPAATAMVLEDVEALQFRGHDPRPPATTHALRLLEASLEGEQVHCVFADAGEIGADSLHVELLFYDDARLTLRLRQFDQDHWGVEVKQEVIRRATLGTTIVTAFAYADERELARSGRRILLNLQDIKSGTAQRRSRYVREAEQSAVQFAGVLAELIRLQDESTLITFLTHCDIPISADARVAVHGMRRPPDQDAGLRELGALNLKFFDNLHDATVHFVARHMRRLRRHLGRASLPGAPSFMHVSLAISRVLKSQLDRALSGFEALEHPLRTETWHHYREMVAVYLTQLRELLGVLTEEYVPALESLYDGARVTEALEPDVPSIREICRGVLSVEMRVTAAREHTLRVRIGHRRYVPAPLFQRDLLHSSQWPAYRRAVETASAKLARHGPARA
;
A
#
# COMPACT_ATOMS: atom_id res chain seq x y z
N SER A 1 24.79 9.75 -24.67
CA SER A 1 24.25 8.55 -25.34
C SER A 1 22.74 8.58 -25.23
N LEU A 2 22.00 8.08 -26.22
CA LEU A 2 20.57 7.87 -26.03
C LEU A 2 20.36 6.79 -24.95
N PRO A 3 19.29 6.90 -24.14
CA PRO A 3 19.03 5.96 -23.05
C PRO A 3 18.46 4.61 -23.52
N VAL A 4 18.14 4.45 -24.81
CA VAL A 4 17.66 3.17 -25.37
C VAL A 4 18.86 2.25 -25.53
N ASN A 5 18.95 1.24 -24.65
CA ASN A 5 20.14 0.39 -24.53
C ASN A 5 20.02 -0.97 -25.24
N GLY A 6 18.90 -1.23 -25.92
CA GLY A 6 18.69 -2.42 -26.73
C GLY A 6 17.44 -3.20 -26.35
N TYR A 7 17.42 -4.47 -26.78
CA TYR A 7 16.35 -5.42 -26.54
C TYR A 7 16.63 -6.29 -25.30
N LEU A 8 15.62 -6.61 -24.50
CA LEU A 8 15.74 -7.65 -23.47
C LEU A 8 15.67 -9.05 -24.10
N PHE A 9 16.69 -9.84 -23.80
CA PHE A 9 17.06 -11.12 -24.41
C PHE A 9 16.02 -12.24 -24.39
N ARG A 10 14.91 -12.15 -23.63
CA ARG A 10 13.92 -13.25 -23.54
C ARG A 10 12.65 -13.04 -24.36
N ASN A 11 12.32 -11.81 -24.75
CA ASN A 11 11.05 -11.46 -25.43
C ASN A 11 11.19 -10.25 -26.39
N ALA A 12 12.41 -9.92 -26.84
CA ALA A 12 12.65 -8.76 -27.72
C ALA A 12 11.85 -7.51 -27.30
N GLU A 13 11.96 -7.10 -26.03
CA GLU A 13 11.36 -5.87 -25.50
C GLU A 13 12.34 -4.70 -25.58
N LEU A 14 11.87 -3.51 -25.96
CA LEU A 14 12.68 -2.29 -25.96
C LEU A 14 12.80 -1.72 -24.55
N VAL A 15 14.04 -1.45 -24.11
CA VAL A 15 14.30 -0.92 -22.76
C VAL A 15 15.16 0.34 -22.78
N GLY A 16 14.74 1.29 -21.95
CA GLY A 16 15.50 2.49 -21.60
C GLY A 16 16.19 2.35 -20.25
N CYS A 17 17.45 2.76 -20.15
CA CYS A 17 18.15 2.90 -18.88
C CYS A 17 18.37 4.38 -18.57
N PHE A 18 17.77 4.83 -17.48
CA PHE A 18 17.86 6.20 -17.01
C PHE A 18 18.66 6.23 -15.71
N ARG A 19 19.79 6.93 -15.73
CA ARG A 19 20.60 7.12 -14.53
C ARG A 19 20.15 8.36 -13.78
N PHE A 20 20.15 8.25 -12.46
CA PHE A 20 19.86 9.35 -11.55
C PHE A 20 20.76 9.26 -10.31
N GLU A 21 21.39 10.38 -9.97
CA GLU A 21 22.13 10.55 -8.72
C GLU A 21 21.97 11.98 -8.22
N VAL A 22 21.46 12.15 -6.99
CA VAL A 22 21.26 13.45 -6.35
C VAL A 22 22.57 14.23 -6.32
N GLY A 23 22.55 15.47 -6.81
CA GLY A 23 23.71 16.35 -6.87
C GLY A 23 24.73 16.01 -7.96
N LYS A 24 24.51 14.99 -8.79
CA LYS A 24 25.42 14.62 -9.89
C LYS A 24 24.71 14.45 -11.24
N GLU A 25 23.78 13.50 -11.33
CA GLU A 25 23.08 13.15 -12.57
C GLU A 25 21.56 13.32 -12.36
N GLU A 26 21.04 14.55 -12.45
CA GLU A 26 19.61 14.81 -12.19
C GLU A 26 18.75 14.97 -13.45
N ALA A 27 19.34 14.86 -14.65
CA ALA A 27 18.66 15.12 -15.91
C ALA A 27 17.41 14.24 -16.14
N HIS A 28 17.41 13.00 -15.65
CA HIS A 28 16.29 12.05 -15.82
C HIS A 28 15.33 12.01 -14.62
N ARG A 29 15.53 12.86 -13.62
CA ARG A 29 14.70 12.91 -12.41
C ARG A 29 13.20 12.92 -12.72
N TRP A 30 12.82 13.68 -13.74
CA TRP A 30 11.44 13.85 -14.19
C TRP A 30 10.75 12.56 -14.63
N ILE A 31 11.48 11.59 -15.18
CA ILE A 31 10.89 10.30 -15.57
C ILE A 31 10.49 9.51 -14.33
N PHE A 32 11.32 9.53 -13.28
CA PHE A 32 10.98 8.89 -12.01
C PHE A 32 9.78 9.58 -11.36
N GLN A 33 9.71 10.91 -11.46
CA GLN A 33 8.56 11.69 -10.97
C GLN A 33 7.28 11.38 -11.76
N ASP A 34 7.36 11.31 -13.09
CA ASP A 34 6.24 10.89 -13.93
C ASP A 34 5.80 9.46 -13.58
N ALA A 35 6.73 8.54 -13.36
CA ALA A 35 6.42 7.17 -12.95
C ALA A 35 5.69 7.13 -11.59
N LEU A 36 6.17 7.90 -10.60
CA LEU A 36 5.47 8.01 -9.32
C LEU A 36 4.06 8.59 -9.50
N GLN A 37 3.91 9.63 -10.33
CA GLN A 37 2.61 10.25 -10.60
C GLN A 37 1.64 9.25 -11.23
N VAL A 38 2.09 8.44 -12.20
CA VAL A 38 1.27 7.37 -12.79
C VAL A 38 0.76 6.41 -11.72
N PHE A 39 1.60 5.96 -10.79
CA PHE A 39 1.14 5.09 -9.72
C PHE A 39 0.19 5.79 -8.74
N GLN A 40 0.41 7.07 -8.44
CA GLN A 40 -0.50 7.87 -7.60
C GLN A 40 -1.86 8.04 -8.27
N ASP A 41 -1.88 8.28 -9.58
CA ASP A 41 -3.11 8.40 -10.36
C ASP A 41 -3.87 7.07 -10.42
N ILE A 42 -3.16 5.94 -10.54
CA ILE A 42 -3.75 4.59 -10.40
C ILE A 42 -4.36 4.43 -9.01
N ALA A 43 -3.66 4.84 -7.95
CA ALA A 43 -4.16 4.73 -6.57
C ALA A 43 -5.36 5.62 -6.28
N ILE A 44 -5.48 6.77 -6.94
CA ILE A 44 -6.66 7.65 -6.85
C ILE A 44 -7.85 7.00 -7.57
N ARG A 45 -7.61 6.45 -8.77
CA ARG A 45 -8.67 5.89 -9.62
C ARG A 45 -9.19 4.54 -9.13
N TRP A 46 -8.29 3.68 -8.65
CA TRP A 46 -8.59 2.38 -8.06
C TRP A 46 -7.94 2.30 -6.68
N PRO A 47 -8.60 2.85 -5.65
CA PRO A 47 -8.05 2.89 -4.31
C PRO A 47 -7.81 1.49 -3.77
N GLY A 48 -6.60 1.27 -3.28
CA GLY A 48 -6.18 0.05 -2.60
C GLY A 48 -5.25 0.39 -1.45
N GLU A 49 -5.54 -0.13 -0.26
CA GLU A 49 -4.77 0.20 0.95
C GLU A 49 -3.30 -0.22 0.81
N ALA A 50 -3.07 -1.38 0.20
CA ALA A 50 -1.74 -1.90 -0.05
C ALA A 50 -0.93 -1.00 -1.00
N LEU A 51 -1.56 -0.53 -2.10
CA LEU A 51 -0.91 0.37 -3.05
C LEU A 51 -0.61 1.73 -2.41
N ALA A 52 -1.56 2.30 -1.67
CA ALA A 52 -1.38 3.57 -0.98
C ALA A 52 -0.24 3.50 0.05
N SER A 53 -0.21 2.46 0.88
CA SER A 53 0.91 2.20 1.81
C SER A 53 2.23 2.03 1.06
N ASN A 54 2.24 1.30 -0.06
CA ASN A 54 3.43 1.12 -0.89
C ASN A 54 3.99 2.44 -1.44
N LEU A 55 3.13 3.32 -1.93
CA LEU A 55 3.54 4.60 -2.49
C LEU A 55 4.03 5.56 -1.40
N ALA A 56 3.36 5.61 -0.25
CA ALA A 56 3.82 6.39 0.89
C ALA A 56 5.20 5.93 1.37
N ALA A 57 5.43 4.62 1.41
CA ALA A 57 6.72 4.05 1.76
C ALA A 57 7.81 4.37 0.73
N LEU A 58 7.51 4.24 -0.56
CA LEU A 58 8.44 4.58 -1.64
C LEU A 58 8.87 6.05 -1.53
N VAL A 59 7.91 6.96 -1.45
CA VAL A 59 8.15 8.41 -1.31
C VAL A 59 9.09 8.72 -0.15
N ARG A 60 8.88 8.07 0.99
CA ARG A 60 9.73 8.25 2.18
C ARG A 60 11.15 7.74 1.96
N ASP A 61 11.29 6.58 1.32
CA ASP A 61 12.59 5.95 1.10
C ASP A 61 13.39 6.69 0.00
N VAL A 62 12.72 7.42 -0.89
CA VAL A 62 13.32 8.25 -1.95
C VAL A 62 12.77 9.70 -1.97
N PRO A 63 13.02 10.51 -0.93
CA PRO A 63 12.35 11.83 -0.77
C PRO A 63 12.65 12.81 -1.91
N TRP A 64 13.80 12.65 -2.59
CA TRP A 64 14.18 13.46 -3.76
C TRP A 64 13.18 13.36 -4.91
N ILE A 65 12.36 12.30 -4.96
CA ILE A 65 11.34 12.14 -6.01
C ILE A 65 10.25 13.21 -5.88
N GLN A 66 9.97 13.71 -4.68
CA GLN A 66 8.93 14.71 -4.46
C GLN A 66 9.45 16.15 -4.39
N SER A 67 10.75 16.38 -4.28
CA SER A 67 11.24 17.76 -4.17
C SER A 67 10.83 18.59 -5.39
N SER A 68 10.37 19.81 -5.17
CA SER A 68 10.20 20.79 -6.23
C SER A 68 11.56 21.01 -6.87
N SER A 69 11.66 20.95 -8.19
CA SER A 69 12.81 21.51 -8.89
C SER A 69 12.44 22.93 -9.30
N ASP A 70 13.21 23.92 -8.86
CA ASP A 70 13.01 25.33 -9.25
C ASP A 70 13.34 25.59 -10.74
N GLY A 71 13.64 24.54 -11.52
CA GLY A 71 13.95 24.62 -12.94
C GLY A 71 12.75 24.32 -13.83
N ALA A 72 12.72 24.98 -15.00
CA ALA A 72 11.80 24.62 -16.07
C ALA A 72 11.95 23.14 -16.43
N ARG A 73 10.82 22.47 -16.58
CA ARG A 73 10.77 21.05 -16.94
C ARG A 73 11.51 20.85 -18.28
N PRO A 74 12.57 20.02 -18.35
CA PRO A 74 13.32 19.80 -19.58
C PRO A 74 12.42 19.24 -20.68
N THR A 75 12.70 19.62 -21.93
CA THR A 75 12.10 19.04 -23.15
C THR A 75 12.59 17.62 -23.46
N GLY A 76 13.25 16.97 -22.50
CA GLY A 76 13.89 15.66 -22.66
C GLY A 76 12.91 14.49 -22.55
N ALA A 77 13.41 13.36 -22.05
CA ALA A 77 12.64 12.13 -21.91
C ALA A 77 11.51 12.29 -20.87
N ARG A 78 10.33 11.78 -21.20
CA ARG A 78 9.11 11.85 -20.36
C ARG A 78 8.44 10.50 -20.31
N LEU A 79 7.81 10.16 -19.18
CA LEU A 79 6.87 9.06 -19.13
C LEU A 79 5.46 9.64 -19.25
N ILE A 80 4.69 9.14 -20.21
CA ILE A 80 3.27 9.48 -20.41
C ILE A 80 2.41 8.26 -20.11
N SER A 81 1.15 8.49 -19.74
CA SER A 81 0.14 7.45 -19.53
C SER A 81 -1.20 7.87 -20.09
N ASN A 82 -2.11 6.91 -20.27
CA ASN A 82 -3.48 7.21 -20.70
C ASN A 82 -4.49 7.44 -19.56
N LEU A 83 -4.03 7.65 -18.33
CA LEU A 83 -4.92 7.74 -17.16
C LEU A 83 -5.87 8.95 -17.21
N HIS A 84 -5.44 10.05 -17.83
CA HIS A 84 -6.21 11.31 -17.92
C HIS A 84 -6.59 11.73 -19.34
N GLY A 85 -6.00 11.10 -20.35
CA GLY A 85 -6.18 11.39 -21.77
C GLY A 85 -5.64 10.23 -22.60
N THR A 86 -5.67 10.29 -23.93
CA THR A 86 -5.14 9.18 -24.74
C THR A 86 -3.62 9.26 -24.85
N ILE A 87 -2.94 8.12 -25.05
CA ILE A 87 -1.50 8.13 -25.37
C ILE A 87 -1.26 8.94 -26.65
N TRP A 88 -2.16 8.80 -27.64
CA TRP A 88 -2.03 9.45 -28.94
C TRP A 88 -2.06 10.98 -28.85
N ASP A 89 -2.97 11.55 -28.05
CA ASP A 89 -3.03 13.01 -27.86
C ASP A 89 -1.74 13.51 -27.20
N ALA A 90 -1.26 12.84 -26.16
CA ALA A 90 -0.02 13.19 -25.47
C ALA A 90 1.23 13.02 -26.36
N LEU A 91 1.21 12.06 -27.28
CA LEU A 91 2.30 11.81 -28.22
C LEU A 91 2.34 12.83 -29.36
N THR A 92 1.17 13.26 -29.84
CA THR A 92 1.05 14.19 -30.98
C THR A 92 0.95 15.66 -30.58
N GLU A 93 0.93 15.94 -29.27
CA GLU A 93 0.90 17.30 -28.74
C GLU A 93 2.03 18.17 -29.29
N GLY A 94 1.66 19.18 -30.07
CA GLY A 94 2.58 20.16 -30.67
C GLY A 94 3.17 19.75 -32.02
N ILE A 95 2.81 18.59 -32.56
CA ILE A 95 3.24 18.15 -33.90
C ILE A 95 2.30 18.74 -34.95
N VAL A 96 2.88 19.34 -36.00
CA VAL A 96 2.14 19.95 -37.11
C VAL A 96 2.16 19.02 -38.33
N ALA A 97 0.98 18.72 -38.88
CA ALA A 97 0.81 17.97 -40.12
C ALA A 97 1.16 18.82 -41.38
N PRO A 98 1.57 18.20 -42.50
CA PRO A 98 1.84 16.78 -42.68
C PRO A 98 3.21 16.38 -42.09
N VAL A 99 3.29 15.18 -41.51
CA VAL A 99 4.56 14.60 -41.05
C VAL A 99 5.27 13.85 -42.18
N ARG A 100 6.60 13.76 -42.11
CA ARG A 100 7.40 13.10 -43.14
C ARG A 100 7.20 11.59 -43.12
N ARG A 101 7.32 10.98 -41.95
CA ARG A 101 7.32 9.52 -41.79
C ARG A 101 6.77 9.13 -40.43
N LEU A 102 5.94 8.09 -40.39
CA LEU A 102 5.58 7.35 -39.20
C LEU A 102 6.23 5.96 -39.26
N THR A 103 6.88 5.54 -38.19
CA THR A 103 7.44 4.19 -38.09
C THR A 103 6.91 3.53 -36.82
N VAL A 104 6.40 2.31 -36.93
CA VAL A 104 5.75 1.57 -35.85
C VAL A 104 6.43 0.23 -35.68
N LEU A 105 6.66 -0.21 -34.44
CA LEU A 105 6.94 -1.59 -34.08
C LEU A 105 5.83 -2.07 -33.15
N SER A 106 5.09 -3.10 -33.54
CA SER A 106 4.07 -3.68 -32.69
C SER A 106 3.85 -5.15 -33.02
N ARG A 107 3.49 -5.93 -32.00
CA ARG A 107 2.99 -7.29 -32.18
C ARG A 107 1.48 -7.32 -32.37
N PHE A 108 0.76 -6.52 -31.59
CA PHE A 108 -0.70 -6.56 -31.56
C PHE A 108 -1.28 -5.35 -32.30
N PHE A 109 -2.35 -5.62 -33.05
CA PHE A 109 -3.07 -4.68 -33.89
C PHE A 109 -4.58 -4.90 -33.75
N ASP A 110 -5.35 -3.87 -34.07
CA ASP A 110 -6.80 -3.99 -34.25
C ASP A 110 -7.13 -4.93 -35.43
N ALA A 111 -8.28 -5.59 -35.38
CA ALA A 111 -8.75 -6.45 -36.48
C ALA A 111 -8.97 -5.71 -37.81
N ARG A 112 -9.19 -4.40 -37.74
CA ARG A 112 -9.26 -3.46 -38.87
C ARG A 112 -8.30 -2.31 -38.60
N PRO A 113 -7.74 -1.65 -39.62
CA PRO A 113 -6.74 -0.59 -39.45
C PRO A 113 -7.31 0.74 -38.90
N THR A 114 -8.27 0.71 -37.98
CA THR A 114 -8.94 1.93 -37.45
C THR A 114 -8.01 2.89 -36.73
N VAL A 115 -6.97 2.36 -36.08
CA VAL A 115 -5.93 3.20 -35.48
C VAL A 115 -5.16 3.97 -36.57
N LEU A 116 -4.91 3.34 -37.73
CA LEU A 116 -4.23 3.97 -38.85
C LEU A 116 -5.09 5.08 -39.47
N ASP A 117 -6.41 4.90 -39.58
CA ASP A 117 -7.32 5.95 -40.07
C ASP A 117 -7.16 7.24 -39.22
N THR A 118 -7.09 7.07 -37.90
CA THR A 118 -6.93 8.20 -36.96
C THR A 118 -5.55 8.86 -37.11
N VAL A 119 -4.50 8.05 -37.29
CA VAL A 119 -3.16 8.56 -37.57
C VAL A 119 -3.13 9.40 -38.85
N VAL A 120 -3.72 8.90 -39.93
CA VAL A 120 -3.74 9.57 -41.23
C VAL A 120 -4.49 10.89 -41.14
N ASN A 121 -5.63 10.91 -40.48
CA ASN A 121 -6.42 12.11 -40.28
C ASN A 121 -5.70 13.17 -39.43
N ASN A 122 -4.96 12.75 -38.40
CA ASN A 122 -4.31 13.69 -37.47
C ASN A 122 -2.97 14.21 -37.99
N LEU A 123 -2.15 13.35 -38.63
CA LEU A 123 -0.77 13.67 -38.97
C LEU A 123 -0.48 13.74 -40.47
N ALA A 124 -1.37 13.21 -41.32
CA ALA A 124 -1.18 13.09 -42.77
C ALA A 124 0.26 12.64 -43.15
N PRO A 125 0.73 11.47 -42.64
CA PRO A 125 2.09 11.01 -42.90
C PRO A 125 2.29 10.71 -44.39
N ARG A 126 3.43 11.12 -44.94
CA ARG A 126 3.80 10.78 -46.34
C ARG A 126 4.26 9.34 -46.50
N GLU A 127 4.79 8.76 -45.43
CA GLU A 127 5.30 7.40 -45.38
C GLU A 127 4.94 6.78 -44.03
N VAL A 128 4.48 5.54 -44.05
CA VAL A 128 4.18 4.72 -42.88
C VAL A 128 4.90 3.39 -43.02
N THR A 129 5.74 3.04 -42.05
CA THR A 129 6.39 1.72 -41.99
C THR A 129 5.94 0.99 -40.73
N VAL A 130 5.42 -0.21 -40.87
CA VAL A 130 4.98 -1.06 -39.75
C VAL A 130 5.86 -2.30 -39.66
N TYR A 131 6.63 -2.41 -38.57
CA TYR A 131 7.41 -3.58 -38.21
C TYR A 131 6.58 -4.52 -37.33
N THR A 132 6.53 -5.80 -37.68
CA THR A 132 5.88 -6.85 -36.89
C THR A 132 6.53 -8.22 -37.11
N GLU A 133 6.22 -9.22 -36.29
CA GLU A 133 6.73 -10.58 -36.44
C GLU A 133 5.67 -11.53 -36.97
N ASN A 134 6.03 -12.26 -38.04
CA ASN A 134 5.13 -13.21 -38.68
C ASN A 134 4.81 -14.41 -37.75
N GLY A 135 3.61 -14.98 -37.86
CA GLY A 135 3.16 -16.14 -37.09
C GLY A 135 2.71 -15.84 -35.65
N ILE A 136 3.06 -14.67 -35.10
CA ILE A 136 2.63 -14.23 -33.76
C ILE A 136 1.94 -12.87 -33.72
N THR A 137 1.92 -12.15 -34.84
CA THR A 137 1.20 -10.89 -35.02
C THR A 137 -0.32 -11.09 -35.03
N THR A 138 -1.08 -10.06 -34.65
CA THR A 138 -2.55 -10.02 -34.84
C THR A 138 -2.99 -9.07 -35.96
N LEU A 139 -2.04 -8.58 -36.76
CA LEU A 139 -2.31 -7.85 -38.00
C LEU A 139 -3.07 -8.78 -38.95
N THR A 140 -4.23 -8.34 -39.42
CA THR A 140 -5.11 -9.12 -40.30
C THR A 140 -4.92 -8.70 -41.78
N PRO A 141 -5.38 -9.52 -42.74
CA PRO A 141 -5.44 -9.14 -44.16
C PRO A 141 -6.06 -7.76 -44.44
N GLY A 142 -7.05 -7.33 -43.63
CA GLY A 142 -7.71 -6.02 -43.79
C GLY A 142 -6.79 -4.81 -43.60
N TRP A 143 -5.59 -4.98 -43.04
CA TRP A 143 -4.56 -3.93 -43.02
C TRP A 143 -3.91 -3.72 -44.39
N LEU A 144 -3.81 -4.79 -45.20
CA LEU A 144 -3.26 -4.74 -46.56
C LEU A 144 -4.26 -4.19 -47.58
N GLU A 145 -5.55 -4.16 -47.22
CA GLU A 145 -6.63 -3.55 -48.01
C GLU A 145 -6.75 -2.02 -47.79
N HIS A 146 -5.92 -1.43 -46.92
CA HIS A 146 -5.98 0.00 -46.62
C HIS A 146 -5.46 0.84 -47.80
N PRO A 147 -6.09 1.98 -48.16
CA PRO A 147 -5.72 2.78 -49.35
C PRO A 147 -4.25 3.20 -49.42
N LEU A 148 -3.60 3.40 -48.27
CA LEU A 148 -2.17 3.74 -48.24
C LEU A 148 -1.25 2.65 -48.80
N VAL A 149 -1.68 1.38 -48.84
CA VAL A 149 -0.89 0.30 -49.45
C VAL A 149 -0.88 0.49 -50.96
N ASP A 150 -2.05 0.75 -51.56
CA ASP A 150 -2.18 1.02 -53.01
C ASP A 150 -1.40 2.28 -53.42
N ASP A 151 -1.40 3.30 -52.57
CA ASP A 151 -0.63 4.54 -52.78
C ASP A 151 0.89 4.36 -52.57
N GLY A 152 1.35 3.18 -52.11
CA GLY A 152 2.74 2.91 -51.77
C GLY A 152 3.24 3.69 -50.55
N ALA A 153 2.32 4.29 -49.77
CA ALA A 153 2.61 5.08 -48.59
C ALA A 153 2.68 4.25 -47.31
N LEU A 154 2.08 3.05 -47.28
CA LEU A 154 2.18 2.08 -46.18
C LEU A 154 3.01 0.87 -46.60
N GLU A 155 4.06 0.59 -45.84
CA GLU A 155 4.90 -0.60 -45.97
C GLU A 155 4.83 -1.45 -44.68
N VAL A 156 4.50 -2.73 -44.80
CA VAL A 156 4.55 -3.69 -43.68
C VAL A 156 5.82 -4.52 -43.80
N ARG A 157 6.63 -4.55 -42.74
CA ARG A 157 7.91 -5.27 -42.64
C ARG A 157 7.81 -6.39 -41.61
N LEU A 158 8.09 -7.61 -42.03
CA LEU A 158 8.19 -8.79 -41.19
C LEU A 158 9.61 -8.93 -40.66
N VAL A 159 9.80 -8.75 -39.35
CA VAL A 159 11.09 -8.86 -38.66
C VAL A 159 11.23 -10.14 -37.89
N ARG A 160 12.48 -10.52 -37.61
CA ARG A 160 12.84 -11.63 -36.74
C ARG A 160 13.87 -11.14 -35.73
N TYR A 161 13.74 -11.58 -34.50
CA TYR A 161 14.73 -11.33 -33.46
C TYR A 161 15.36 -12.64 -33.05
N ASP A 162 16.67 -12.64 -32.90
CA ASP A 162 17.44 -13.75 -32.37
C ASP A 162 18.41 -13.24 -31.30
N ASP A 163 18.69 -14.11 -30.34
CA ASP A 163 19.73 -13.92 -29.33
C ASP A 163 20.54 -15.21 -29.22
N ASP A 164 21.83 -15.15 -29.58
CA ASP A 164 22.71 -16.31 -29.68
C ASP A 164 22.09 -17.48 -30.47
N GLY A 165 21.42 -17.16 -31.58
CA GLY A 165 20.74 -18.12 -32.45
C GLY A 165 19.43 -18.68 -31.90
N GLN A 166 18.98 -18.24 -30.72
CA GLN A 166 17.66 -18.56 -30.18
C GLN A 166 16.64 -17.52 -30.62
N PRO A 167 15.57 -17.90 -31.35
CA PRO A 167 14.50 -16.98 -31.72
C PRO A 167 13.87 -16.32 -30.50
N GLN A 168 13.73 -15.00 -30.53
CA GLN A 168 13.07 -14.22 -29.49
C GLN A 168 11.74 -13.67 -30.02
N PRO A 169 10.60 -14.02 -29.39
CA PRO A 169 9.32 -13.50 -29.85
C PRO A 169 9.26 -11.99 -29.60
N LEU A 170 8.90 -11.21 -30.61
CA LEU A 170 8.64 -9.78 -30.52
C LEU A 170 7.64 -9.51 -29.40
N HIS A 171 8.06 -8.70 -28.45
CA HIS A 171 7.15 -8.10 -27.47
C HIS A 171 7.38 -6.60 -27.31
N GLY A 172 8.39 -6.01 -27.93
CA GLY A 172 8.58 -4.57 -27.97
C GLY A 172 7.45 -3.83 -28.67
N LYS A 173 7.18 -2.61 -28.21
CA LYS A 173 6.28 -1.65 -28.88
C LYS A 173 6.97 -0.30 -28.95
N ALA A 174 6.97 0.28 -30.15
CA ALA A 174 7.53 1.61 -30.37
C ALA A 174 6.85 2.33 -31.52
N LEU A 175 6.97 3.65 -31.51
CA LEU A 175 6.45 4.55 -32.51
C LEU A 175 7.43 5.72 -32.69
N ALA A 176 7.76 6.05 -33.93
CA ALA A 176 8.60 7.18 -34.29
C ALA A 176 7.86 8.10 -35.26
N ILE A 177 7.74 9.39 -34.92
CA ILE A 177 7.15 10.42 -35.78
C ILE A 177 8.28 11.31 -36.27
N THR A 178 8.59 11.26 -37.56
CA THR A 178 9.55 12.19 -38.16
C THR A 178 8.83 13.37 -38.78
N HIS A 179 9.16 14.58 -38.33
CA HIS A 179 8.57 15.84 -38.79
C HIS A 179 9.66 16.91 -38.97
N GLY A 180 9.27 18.13 -39.37
CA GLY A 180 10.23 19.21 -39.64
C GLY A 180 11.07 19.64 -38.43
N GLY A 181 10.63 19.32 -37.21
CA GLY A 181 11.33 19.63 -35.97
C GLY A 181 12.30 18.54 -35.48
N GLY A 182 12.30 17.36 -36.09
CA GLY A 182 13.12 16.22 -35.67
C GLY A 182 12.34 14.90 -35.66
N ILE A 183 12.74 14.00 -34.76
CA ILE A 183 12.13 12.70 -34.54
C ILE A 183 11.62 12.65 -33.11
N ASP A 184 10.33 12.42 -32.95
CA ASP A 184 9.71 12.09 -31.67
C ASP A 184 9.59 10.56 -31.58
N PHE A 185 10.27 9.95 -30.62
CA PHE A 185 10.35 8.49 -30.46
C PHE A 185 9.73 8.06 -29.14
N ALA A 186 8.77 7.15 -29.20
CA ALA A 186 8.09 6.59 -28.05
C ALA A 186 8.21 5.07 -28.01
N TYR A 187 8.38 4.51 -26.81
CA TYR A 187 8.37 3.07 -26.58
C TYR A 187 7.78 2.75 -25.21
N GLY A 188 7.13 1.61 -25.06
CA GLY A 188 6.45 1.26 -23.82
C GLY A 188 5.48 0.09 -23.96
N SER A 189 4.39 0.12 -23.21
CA SER A 189 3.40 -0.97 -23.17
C SER A 189 2.38 -0.91 -24.30
N ALA A 190 2.12 0.29 -24.84
CA ALA A 190 1.05 0.51 -25.81
C ALA A 190 1.32 -0.14 -27.17
N ASN A 191 0.47 -1.10 -27.55
CA ASN A 191 0.43 -1.67 -28.90
C ASN A 191 -0.16 -0.67 -29.90
N PHE A 192 0.13 -0.85 -31.19
CA PHE A 192 -0.48 -0.06 -32.26
C PHE A 192 -1.93 -0.49 -32.53
N SER A 193 -2.82 -0.11 -31.61
CA SER A 193 -4.24 -0.47 -31.56
C SER A 193 -5.05 0.66 -30.91
N ALA A 194 -6.34 0.73 -31.22
CA ALA A 194 -7.24 1.73 -30.66
C ALA A 194 -7.37 1.59 -29.13
N ALA A 195 -7.41 0.35 -28.62
CA ALA A 195 -7.54 0.08 -27.19
C ALA A 195 -6.36 0.59 -26.35
N ALA A 196 -5.16 0.66 -26.93
CA ALA A 196 -3.95 1.10 -26.24
C ALA A 196 -3.60 2.57 -26.52
N LEU A 197 -3.77 3.05 -27.76
CA LEU A 197 -3.35 4.40 -28.14
C LEU A 197 -4.44 5.45 -28.07
N LEU A 198 -5.68 5.07 -28.39
CA LEU A 198 -6.78 6.01 -28.65
C LEU A 198 -7.86 6.03 -27.55
N ARG A 199 -7.69 5.24 -26.49
CA ARG A 199 -8.67 5.13 -25.41
C ARG A 199 -8.03 5.36 -24.05
N THR A 200 -8.87 5.83 -23.13
CA THR A 200 -8.58 5.88 -21.70
C THR A 200 -8.91 4.52 -21.05
N PRO A 201 -8.53 4.30 -19.78
CA PRO A 201 -8.81 3.05 -19.08
C PRO A 201 -10.29 2.69 -18.90
N ASP A 202 -11.22 3.61 -19.13
CA ASP A 202 -12.67 3.29 -19.08
C ASP A 202 -13.10 2.40 -20.25
N GLU A 203 -12.39 2.49 -21.38
CA GLU A 203 -12.78 1.86 -22.64
C GLU A 203 -11.66 1.03 -23.28
N GLY A 204 -10.46 1.10 -22.71
CA GLY A 204 -9.23 0.49 -23.21
C GLY A 204 -8.33 -0.04 -22.09
N ASN A 205 -7.05 -0.17 -22.40
CA ASN A 205 -6.04 -0.66 -21.46
C ASN A 205 -5.54 0.47 -20.56
N VAL A 206 -4.79 0.13 -19.50
CA VAL A 206 -3.92 1.09 -18.80
C VAL A 206 -2.54 0.98 -19.44
N GLU A 207 -2.07 2.06 -20.06
CA GLU A 207 -0.84 2.06 -20.85
C GLU A 207 0.11 3.18 -20.42
N THR A 208 1.41 2.93 -20.62
CA THR A 208 2.47 3.93 -20.42
C THR A 208 3.48 3.86 -21.55
N MET A 209 4.05 5.01 -21.90
CA MET A 209 5.15 5.12 -22.85
C MET A 209 6.20 6.10 -22.38
N VAL A 210 7.47 5.80 -22.64
CA VAL A 210 8.55 6.77 -22.57
C VAL A 210 8.63 7.49 -23.91
N VAL A 211 8.64 8.82 -23.90
CA VAL A 211 8.72 9.67 -25.08
C VAL A 211 10.02 10.47 -25.05
N LEU A 212 10.74 10.44 -26.17
CA LEU A 212 11.94 11.22 -26.45
C LEU A 212 11.60 12.18 -27.59
N ARG A 213 11.60 13.50 -27.33
CA ARG A 213 11.20 14.50 -28.33
C ARG A 213 12.39 15.19 -29.00
N GLY A 214 12.18 15.65 -30.24
CA GLY A 214 13.12 16.51 -30.97
C GLY A 214 14.48 15.86 -31.24
N LEU A 215 14.52 14.53 -31.38
CA LEU A 215 15.77 13.83 -31.69
C LEU A 215 16.22 14.16 -33.11
N ARG A 216 17.51 14.42 -33.30
CA ARG A 216 18.09 14.56 -34.63
C ARG A 216 18.27 13.19 -35.29
N PRO A 217 18.21 13.09 -36.63
CA PRO A 217 18.53 11.84 -37.34
C PRO A 217 19.91 11.26 -36.99
N SER A 218 20.89 12.11 -36.65
CA SER A 218 22.21 11.67 -36.21
C SER A 218 22.23 11.07 -34.80
N GLN A 219 21.17 11.26 -34.02
CA GLN A 219 21.03 10.71 -32.67
C GLN A 219 20.29 9.38 -32.69
N LEU A 220 19.29 9.22 -33.56
CA LEU A 220 18.46 8.03 -33.65
C LEU A 220 18.29 7.60 -35.11
N ASP A 221 18.79 6.41 -35.40
CA ASP A 221 18.43 5.65 -36.60
C ASP A 221 17.27 4.72 -36.24
N VAL A 222 16.06 5.10 -36.65
CA VAL A 222 14.82 4.40 -36.25
C VAL A 222 14.81 2.98 -36.82
N ASP A 223 15.17 2.79 -38.09
CA ASP A 223 15.12 1.47 -38.72
C ASP A 223 16.11 0.52 -38.06
N ARG A 224 17.33 0.99 -37.77
CA ARG A 224 18.32 0.20 -37.06
C ARG A 224 17.94 -0.14 -35.62
N VAL A 225 17.18 0.73 -34.95
CA VAL A 225 16.69 0.44 -33.59
C VAL A 225 15.58 -0.61 -33.62
N LEU A 226 14.68 -0.56 -34.60
CA LEU A 226 13.55 -1.48 -34.68
C LEU A 226 13.88 -2.81 -35.36
N ASP A 227 14.91 -2.85 -36.21
CA ASP A 227 15.42 -4.06 -36.86
C ASP A 227 16.96 -4.09 -36.80
N PRO A 228 17.54 -4.35 -35.61
CA PRO A 228 18.99 -4.25 -35.39
C PRO A 228 19.80 -5.27 -36.19
N ALA A 229 19.18 -6.38 -36.58
CA ALA A 229 19.80 -7.46 -37.36
C ALA A 229 19.53 -7.33 -38.87
N ALA A 230 18.82 -6.28 -39.31
CA ALA A 230 18.44 -6.08 -40.72
C ALA A 230 17.73 -7.29 -41.33
N THR A 231 16.82 -7.89 -40.57
CA THR A 231 16.05 -9.09 -40.94
C THR A 231 14.74 -8.79 -41.65
N ALA A 232 14.33 -7.52 -41.66
CA ALA A 232 13.04 -7.09 -42.19
C ALA A 232 12.85 -7.53 -43.63
N MET A 233 11.75 -8.24 -43.89
CA MET A 233 11.25 -8.55 -45.21
C MET A 233 9.97 -7.74 -45.49
N VAL A 234 9.88 -7.11 -46.64
CA VAL A 234 8.65 -6.41 -47.06
C VAL A 234 7.55 -7.44 -47.32
N LEU A 235 6.37 -7.22 -46.76
CA LEU A 235 5.19 -8.04 -46.99
C LEU A 235 4.53 -7.60 -48.30
N GLU A 236 4.86 -8.29 -49.39
CA GLU A 236 4.32 -8.00 -50.73
C GLU A 236 2.96 -8.65 -51.00
N ASP A 237 2.64 -9.76 -50.33
CA ASP A 237 1.44 -10.56 -50.56
C ASP A 237 0.76 -10.95 -49.24
N VAL A 238 -0.57 -10.88 -49.21
CA VAL A 238 -1.41 -11.32 -48.09
C VAL A 238 -1.20 -12.80 -47.76
N GLU A 239 -0.87 -13.64 -48.75
CA GLU A 239 -0.62 -15.08 -48.53
C GLU A 239 0.62 -15.33 -47.65
N ALA A 240 1.58 -14.40 -47.63
CA ALA A 240 2.77 -14.50 -46.79
C ALA A 240 2.50 -14.11 -45.32
N LEU A 241 1.35 -13.50 -45.02
CA LEU A 241 0.96 -13.11 -43.67
C LEU A 241 0.40 -14.29 -42.88
N GLN A 242 1.14 -14.71 -41.87
CA GLN A 242 0.69 -15.65 -40.84
C GLN A 242 0.34 -14.85 -39.60
N PHE A 243 -0.93 -14.84 -39.22
CA PHE A 243 -1.41 -14.10 -38.06
C PHE A 243 -2.09 -15.03 -37.05
N ARG A 244 -2.06 -14.65 -35.78
CA ARG A 244 -2.86 -15.28 -34.73
C ARG A 244 -4.24 -14.65 -34.73
N GLY A 245 -5.27 -15.49 -34.64
CA GLY A 245 -6.63 -15.03 -34.43
C GLY A 245 -6.72 -14.17 -33.16
N HIS A 246 -7.61 -13.19 -33.18
CA HIS A 246 -7.93 -12.44 -31.97
C HIS A 246 -8.58 -13.37 -30.96
N ASP A 247 -8.07 -13.37 -29.74
CA ASP A 247 -8.78 -14.02 -28.65
C ASP A 247 -10.18 -13.38 -28.56
N PRO A 248 -11.26 -14.19 -28.52
CA PRO A 248 -12.59 -13.64 -28.38
C PRO A 248 -12.60 -12.79 -27.12
N ARG A 249 -13.00 -11.52 -27.25
CA ARG A 249 -13.13 -10.63 -26.10
C ARG A 249 -14.03 -11.36 -25.10
N PRO A 250 -13.53 -11.70 -23.89
CA PRO A 250 -14.38 -12.33 -22.92
C PRO A 250 -15.59 -11.40 -22.71
N PRO A 251 -16.82 -11.93 -22.67
CA PRO A 251 -17.99 -11.10 -22.42
C PRO A 251 -17.73 -10.29 -21.15
N ALA A 252 -18.17 -9.04 -21.13
CA ALA A 252 -18.07 -8.20 -19.94
C ALA A 252 -18.89 -8.86 -18.83
N THR A 253 -18.27 -9.70 -18.01
CA THR A 253 -18.94 -10.38 -16.92
C THR A 253 -19.00 -9.42 -15.75
N THR A 254 -20.20 -8.87 -15.51
CA THR A 254 -20.49 -8.23 -14.23
C THR A 254 -20.52 -9.32 -13.17
N HIS A 255 -19.43 -9.47 -12.43
CA HIS A 255 -19.34 -10.39 -11.32
C HIS A 255 -20.16 -9.83 -10.15
N ALA A 256 -21.16 -10.58 -9.68
CA ALA A 256 -21.93 -10.22 -8.50
C ALA A 256 -21.04 -10.12 -7.24
N LEU A 257 -19.96 -10.92 -7.19
CA LEU A 257 -18.93 -10.86 -6.16
C LEU A 257 -17.69 -10.15 -6.71
N ARG A 258 -17.23 -9.07 -6.08
CA ARG A 258 -16.08 -8.30 -6.56
C ARG A 258 -14.90 -8.43 -5.59
N LEU A 259 -14.00 -9.36 -5.86
CA LEU A 259 -12.71 -9.44 -5.19
C LEU A 259 -11.84 -8.26 -5.65
N LEU A 260 -11.54 -7.34 -4.75
CA LEU A 260 -10.69 -6.17 -5.01
C LEU A 260 -9.23 -6.57 -4.88
N GLU A 261 -8.86 -7.16 -3.74
CA GLU A 261 -7.49 -7.53 -3.41
C GLU A 261 -7.42 -8.94 -2.82
N ALA A 262 -6.31 -9.62 -3.06
CA ALA A 262 -5.94 -10.84 -2.35
C ALA A 262 -4.45 -10.80 -2.02
N SER A 263 -4.10 -11.06 -0.77
CA SER A 263 -2.70 -11.05 -0.31
C SER A 263 -2.40 -12.19 0.64
N LEU A 264 -1.14 -12.60 0.70
CA LEU A 264 -0.63 -13.58 1.64
C LEU A 264 0.27 -12.87 2.66
N GLU A 265 -0.12 -12.92 3.92
CA GLU A 265 0.57 -12.26 5.03
C GLU A 265 0.86 -13.25 6.14
N GLY A 266 2.13 -13.57 6.35
CA GLY A 266 2.51 -14.63 7.28
C GLY A 266 1.82 -15.94 6.91
N GLU A 267 0.97 -16.44 7.82
CA GLU A 267 0.21 -17.67 7.63
C GLU A 267 -1.25 -17.43 7.22
N GLN A 268 -1.60 -16.24 6.72
CA GLN A 268 -2.98 -15.90 6.38
C GLN A 268 -3.13 -15.40 4.95
N VAL A 269 -4.15 -15.89 4.26
CA VAL A 269 -4.65 -15.31 3.01
C VAL A 269 -5.73 -14.30 3.36
N HIS A 270 -5.49 -13.04 3.01
CA HIS A 270 -6.44 -11.93 3.19
C HIS A 270 -7.08 -11.57 1.86
N CYS A 271 -8.38 -11.32 1.88
CA CYS A 271 -9.17 -10.91 0.73
C CYS A 271 -10.00 -9.68 1.10
N VAL A 272 -10.03 -8.72 0.18
CA VAL A 272 -10.85 -7.51 0.28
C VAL A 272 -11.91 -7.55 -0.81
N PHE A 273 -13.17 -7.37 -0.43
CA PHE A 273 -14.29 -7.40 -1.35
C PHE A 273 -14.97 -6.02 -1.43
N ALA A 274 -15.52 -5.69 -2.60
CA ALA A 274 -16.50 -4.61 -2.66
C ALA A 274 -17.88 -5.20 -2.33
N ASP A 275 -18.56 -4.60 -1.35
CA ASP A 275 -19.97 -4.84 -1.05
C ASP A 275 -20.29 -6.30 -0.66
N ALA A 276 -19.40 -6.99 0.05
CA ALA A 276 -19.62 -8.38 0.47
C ALA A 276 -20.69 -8.54 1.56
N GLY A 277 -21.17 -7.44 2.15
CA GLY A 277 -22.05 -7.47 3.33
C GLY A 277 -23.39 -8.20 3.15
N GLU A 278 -23.87 -8.39 1.92
CA GLU A 278 -25.09 -9.17 1.64
C GLU A 278 -24.85 -10.68 1.58
N ILE A 279 -23.59 -11.10 1.49
CA ILE A 279 -23.18 -12.49 1.32
C ILE A 279 -22.78 -13.02 2.71
N GLY A 280 -23.60 -13.90 3.29
CA GLY A 280 -23.41 -14.36 4.68
C GLY A 280 -22.03 -14.97 4.95
N ALA A 281 -21.49 -14.77 6.16
CA ALA A 281 -20.17 -15.22 6.63
C ALA A 281 -19.79 -16.67 6.26
N ASP A 282 -20.76 -17.56 6.22
CA ASP A 282 -20.52 -18.98 6.00
C ASP A 282 -20.45 -19.41 4.53
N SER A 283 -20.69 -18.47 3.61
CA SER A 283 -20.83 -18.76 2.18
C SER A 283 -19.57 -18.49 1.36
N LEU A 284 -18.58 -17.76 1.88
CA LEU A 284 -17.42 -17.33 1.10
C LEU A 284 -16.24 -18.31 1.15
N HIS A 285 -15.77 -18.69 -0.04
CA HIS A 285 -14.61 -19.52 -0.26
C HIS A 285 -13.66 -18.86 -1.26
N VAL A 286 -12.37 -19.18 -1.17
CA VAL A 286 -11.37 -18.81 -2.19
C VAL A 286 -10.69 -20.06 -2.74
N GLU A 287 -10.59 -20.14 -4.06
CA GLU A 287 -9.74 -21.10 -4.77
C GLU A 287 -8.41 -20.43 -5.08
N LEU A 288 -7.33 -21.06 -4.64
CA LEU A 288 -5.96 -20.73 -5.03
C LEU A 288 -5.54 -21.67 -6.16
N LEU A 289 -5.24 -21.12 -7.34
CA LEU A 289 -4.64 -21.82 -8.47
C LEU A 289 -3.15 -21.47 -8.53
N PHE A 290 -2.31 -22.47 -8.30
CA PHE A 290 -0.86 -22.30 -8.28
C PHE A 290 -0.24 -22.42 -9.68
N TYR A 291 1.04 -22.07 -9.80
CA TYR A 291 1.79 -22.10 -11.06
C TYR A 291 1.91 -23.50 -11.70
N ASP A 292 1.71 -24.55 -10.91
CA ASP A 292 1.77 -25.96 -11.32
C ASP A 292 0.36 -26.59 -11.45
N ASP A 293 -0.63 -25.75 -11.74
CA ASP A 293 -2.04 -26.07 -11.99
C ASP A 293 -2.82 -26.69 -10.82
N ALA A 294 -2.16 -26.89 -9.69
CA ALA A 294 -2.86 -27.38 -8.51
C ALA A 294 -3.80 -26.34 -7.93
N ARG A 295 -4.81 -26.84 -7.23
CA ARG A 295 -5.90 -26.04 -6.70
C ARG A 295 -6.11 -26.32 -5.23
N LEU A 296 -6.43 -25.27 -4.47
CA LEU A 296 -6.79 -25.38 -3.07
C LEU A 296 -7.95 -24.44 -2.77
N THR A 297 -9.06 -24.99 -2.29
CA THR A 297 -10.21 -24.21 -1.83
C THR A 297 -10.16 -24.02 -0.33
N LEU A 298 -10.27 -22.77 0.12
CA LEU A 298 -10.22 -22.38 1.52
C LEU A 298 -11.51 -21.64 1.87
N ARG A 299 -12.09 -21.93 3.03
CA ARG A 299 -13.25 -21.20 3.55
C ARG A 299 -12.75 -19.93 4.24
N LEU A 300 -13.27 -18.79 3.80
CA LEU A 300 -12.94 -17.51 4.40
C LEU A 300 -13.72 -17.30 5.70
N ARG A 301 -13.13 -16.53 6.61
CA ARG A 301 -13.79 -15.98 7.79
C ARG A 301 -13.83 -14.48 7.66
N GLN A 302 -14.97 -13.89 8.01
CA GLN A 302 -15.13 -12.45 8.02
C GLN A 302 -14.35 -11.85 9.19
N PHE A 303 -13.50 -10.87 8.91
CA PHE A 303 -12.83 -10.05 9.93
C PHE A 303 -13.58 -8.74 10.15
N ASP A 304 -14.06 -8.10 9.07
CA ASP A 304 -14.95 -6.95 9.12
C ASP A 304 -15.87 -6.91 7.87
N GLN A 305 -16.58 -5.81 7.65
CA GLN A 305 -17.54 -5.68 6.55
C GLN A 305 -16.97 -6.09 5.18
N ASP A 306 -15.72 -5.72 4.88
CA ASP A 306 -15.11 -5.91 3.56
C ASP A 306 -13.88 -6.82 3.59
N HIS A 307 -13.34 -7.13 4.77
CA HIS A 307 -12.14 -7.92 4.96
C HIS A 307 -12.43 -9.33 5.44
N TRP A 308 -11.80 -10.27 4.76
CA TRP A 308 -11.95 -11.69 5.01
C TRP A 308 -10.59 -12.35 4.98
N GLY A 309 -10.44 -13.46 5.68
CA GLY A 309 -9.24 -14.26 5.53
C GLY A 309 -9.32 -15.64 6.12
N VAL A 310 -8.22 -16.35 5.96
CA VAL A 310 -8.10 -17.75 6.34
C VAL A 310 -6.64 -18.08 6.63
N GLU A 311 -6.42 -18.80 7.72
CA GLU A 311 -5.10 -19.34 8.06
C GLU A 311 -4.74 -20.50 7.11
N VAL A 312 -3.52 -20.51 6.64
CA VAL A 312 -2.98 -21.47 5.68
C VAL A 312 -1.74 -22.15 6.23
N LYS A 313 -1.57 -23.41 5.85
CA LYS A 313 -0.40 -24.20 6.25
C LYS A 313 0.85 -23.70 5.52
N GLN A 314 2.02 -23.94 6.12
CA GLN A 314 3.34 -23.63 5.54
C GLN A 314 3.55 -24.16 4.11
N GLU A 315 2.95 -25.30 3.77
CA GLU A 315 3.01 -25.85 2.40
C GLU A 315 2.37 -24.92 1.36
N VAL A 316 1.25 -24.28 1.71
CA VAL A 316 0.53 -23.34 0.84
C VAL A 316 1.38 -22.09 0.62
N ILE A 317 1.99 -21.59 1.68
CA ILE A 317 2.87 -20.40 1.65
C ILE A 317 4.07 -20.66 0.75
N ARG A 318 4.72 -21.82 0.94
CA ARG A 318 5.86 -22.25 0.13
C ARG A 318 5.48 -22.31 -1.35
N ARG A 319 4.35 -22.93 -1.68
CA ARG A 319 3.89 -23.04 -3.06
C ARG A 319 3.54 -21.69 -3.68
N ALA A 320 2.86 -20.83 -2.93
CA ALA A 320 2.55 -19.46 -3.34
C ALA A 320 3.78 -18.55 -3.51
N THR A 321 4.93 -18.97 -2.97
CA THR A 321 6.22 -18.27 -3.12
C THR A 321 7.00 -18.72 -4.35
N LEU A 322 6.77 -19.95 -4.83
CA LEU A 322 7.50 -20.52 -5.98
C LEU A 322 7.04 -19.97 -7.33
N GLY A 323 5.85 -19.38 -7.41
CA GLY A 323 5.33 -18.82 -8.66
C GLY A 323 4.02 -18.05 -8.48
N THR A 324 3.48 -17.54 -9.58
CA THR A 324 2.21 -16.81 -9.59
C THR A 324 1.08 -17.69 -9.07
N THR A 325 0.32 -17.17 -8.11
CA THR A 325 -0.91 -17.80 -7.62
C THR A 325 -2.09 -16.93 -7.98
N ILE A 326 -3.13 -17.53 -8.55
CA ILE A 326 -4.37 -16.86 -8.92
C ILE A 326 -5.45 -17.19 -7.90
N VAL A 327 -6.14 -16.17 -7.40
CA VAL A 327 -7.24 -16.26 -6.45
C VAL A 327 -8.55 -16.02 -7.16
N THR A 328 -9.51 -16.90 -6.93
CA THR A 328 -10.91 -16.72 -7.32
C THR A 328 -11.78 -16.93 -6.09
N ALA A 329 -12.68 -16.01 -5.78
CA ALA A 329 -13.63 -16.15 -4.69
C ALA A 329 -14.99 -16.67 -5.19
N PHE A 330 -15.67 -17.43 -4.35
CA PHE A 330 -16.96 -18.06 -4.60
C PHE A 330 -17.87 -17.84 -3.40
N ALA A 331 -19.14 -17.54 -3.66
CA ALA A 331 -20.20 -17.52 -2.66
C ALA A 331 -21.12 -18.73 -2.86
N TYR A 332 -21.42 -19.47 -1.80
CA TYR A 332 -22.25 -20.68 -1.81
C TYR A 332 -23.48 -20.56 -0.89
N ALA A 333 -24.62 -21.08 -1.33
CA ALA A 333 -25.75 -21.38 -0.44
C ALA A 333 -26.25 -22.79 -0.74
N ASP A 334 -26.41 -23.62 0.30
CA ASP A 334 -26.85 -25.01 0.18
C ASP A 334 -26.06 -25.78 -0.90
N GLU A 335 -24.72 -25.67 -0.86
CA GLU A 335 -23.77 -26.27 -1.82
C GLU A 335 -23.86 -25.76 -3.27
N ARG A 336 -24.74 -24.81 -3.56
CA ARG A 336 -24.88 -24.19 -4.89
C ARG A 336 -24.06 -22.90 -4.97
N GLU A 337 -23.27 -22.75 -6.03
CA GLU A 337 -22.58 -21.49 -6.35
C GLU A 337 -23.61 -20.39 -6.67
N LEU A 338 -23.62 -19.34 -5.85
CA LEU A 338 -24.45 -18.15 -6.03
C LEU A 338 -23.73 -17.10 -6.89
N ALA A 339 -22.44 -16.90 -6.61
CA ALA A 339 -21.63 -15.88 -7.26
C ALA A 339 -20.15 -16.28 -7.31
N ARG A 340 -19.45 -15.75 -8.30
CA ARG A 340 -18.03 -15.94 -8.52
C ARG A 340 -17.36 -14.62 -8.84
N SER A 341 -16.20 -14.38 -8.23
CA SER A 341 -15.40 -13.19 -8.51
C SER A 341 -14.58 -13.31 -9.80
N GLY A 342 -14.09 -12.16 -10.26
CA GLY A 342 -12.96 -12.15 -11.18
C GLY A 342 -11.71 -12.76 -10.56
N ARG A 343 -10.74 -13.13 -11.41
CA ARG A 343 -9.43 -13.64 -10.99
C ARG A 343 -8.55 -12.50 -10.48
N ARG A 344 -7.77 -12.75 -9.42
CA ARG A 344 -6.75 -11.83 -8.89
C ARG A 344 -5.43 -12.55 -8.70
N ILE A 345 -4.33 -11.83 -8.82
CA ILE A 345 -3.02 -12.37 -8.42
C ILE A 345 -2.93 -12.28 -6.90
N LEU A 346 -2.50 -13.35 -6.24
CA LEU A 346 -2.21 -13.35 -4.82
C LEU A 346 -0.94 -12.52 -4.57
N LEU A 347 -1.07 -11.39 -3.90
CA LEU A 347 0.06 -10.54 -3.55
C LEU A 347 0.83 -11.17 -2.38
N ASN A 348 2.05 -11.65 -2.66
CA ASN A 348 2.97 -12.21 -1.67
C ASN A 348 4.27 -11.40 -1.69
N LEU A 349 4.27 -10.24 -1.05
CA LEU A 349 5.41 -9.31 -1.05
C LEU A 349 6.52 -9.79 -0.11
N GLN A 350 7.52 -10.43 -0.70
CA GLN A 350 8.74 -10.85 -0.01
C GLN A 350 9.90 -9.93 -0.35
N ASP A 351 10.80 -9.78 0.60
CA ASP A 351 12.05 -9.07 0.36
C ASP A 351 12.93 -9.90 -0.57
N ILE A 352 13.39 -9.30 -1.67
CA ILE A 352 14.17 -10.00 -2.70
C ILE A 352 15.46 -10.59 -2.13
N LYS A 353 16.06 -9.97 -1.10
CA LYS A 353 17.33 -10.41 -0.52
C LYS A 353 17.13 -11.43 0.60
N SER A 354 16.21 -11.15 1.53
CA SER A 354 16.02 -11.99 2.72
C SER A 354 14.93 -13.04 2.58
N GLY A 355 14.05 -12.94 1.57
CA GLY A 355 12.86 -13.78 1.44
C GLY A 355 11.81 -13.54 2.54
N THR A 356 12.04 -12.59 3.44
CA THR A 356 11.12 -12.30 4.56
C THR A 356 9.99 -11.41 4.11
N ALA A 357 8.80 -11.58 4.67
CA ALA A 357 7.65 -10.72 4.39
C ALA A 357 7.98 -9.24 4.66
N GLN A 358 7.95 -8.39 3.61
CA GLN A 358 8.33 -6.98 3.72
C GLN A 358 7.38 -6.18 4.63
N ARG A 359 6.11 -6.60 4.72
CA ARG A 359 5.10 -5.89 5.51
C ARG A 359 5.45 -5.83 7.00
N ARG A 360 6.05 -6.87 7.59
CA ARG A 360 6.48 -6.86 9.00
C ARG A 360 7.53 -5.78 9.29
N SER A 361 8.58 -5.71 8.48
CA SER A 361 9.60 -4.67 8.61
C SER A 361 9.03 -3.28 8.31
N ARG A 362 8.04 -3.20 7.41
CA ARG A 362 7.33 -1.95 7.14
C ARG A 362 6.54 -1.46 8.36
N TYR A 363 5.74 -2.30 9.00
CA TYR A 363 4.97 -1.91 10.18
C TYR A 363 5.84 -1.31 11.27
N VAL A 364 7.01 -1.91 11.52
CA VAL A 364 7.98 -1.36 12.48
C VAL A 364 8.50 0.00 12.02
N ARG A 365 8.92 0.14 10.76
CA ARG A 365 9.42 1.42 10.22
C ARG A 365 8.35 2.52 10.19
N GLU A 366 7.10 2.18 9.90
CA GLU A 366 5.97 3.12 9.93
C GLU A 366 5.65 3.55 11.35
N ALA A 367 5.61 2.60 12.28
CA ALA A 367 5.40 2.90 13.69
C ALA A 367 6.51 3.77 14.31
N GLU A 368 7.75 3.69 13.80
CA GLU A 368 8.88 4.52 14.28
C GLU A 368 8.80 5.99 13.85
N GLN A 369 8.03 6.32 12.81
CA GLN A 369 7.99 7.66 12.22
C GLN A 369 7.15 8.65 13.03
N SER A 370 5.94 8.26 13.47
CA SER A 370 5.04 9.16 14.19
C SER A 370 4.06 8.43 15.10
N ALA A 371 3.54 9.12 16.11
CA ALA A 371 2.55 8.55 17.03
C ALA A 371 1.29 8.09 16.28
N VAL A 372 0.85 8.87 15.28
CA VAL A 372 -0.32 8.56 14.47
C VAL A 372 -0.12 7.25 13.69
N GLN A 373 1.03 7.08 13.04
CA GLN A 373 1.34 5.85 12.31
C GLN A 373 1.51 4.66 13.26
N PHE A 374 2.17 4.84 14.41
CA PHE A 374 2.23 3.83 15.46
C PHE A 374 0.82 3.36 15.86
N ALA A 375 -0.12 4.29 16.02
CA ALA A 375 -1.50 3.95 16.37
C ALA A 375 -2.27 3.29 15.22
N GLY A 376 -2.00 3.67 13.97
CA GLY A 376 -2.57 3.02 12.79
C GLY A 376 -2.12 1.56 12.71
N VAL A 377 -0.81 1.32 12.77
CA VAL A 377 -0.23 -0.03 12.78
C VAL A 377 -0.75 -0.84 13.97
N LEU A 378 -0.79 -0.26 15.17
CA LEU A 378 -1.32 -0.94 16.33
C LEU A 378 -2.81 -1.31 16.13
N ALA A 379 -3.64 -0.38 15.64
CA ALA A 379 -5.06 -0.66 15.38
C ALA A 379 -5.25 -1.75 14.33
N GLU A 380 -4.45 -1.73 13.26
CA GLU A 380 -4.48 -2.73 12.19
C GLU A 380 -4.10 -4.12 12.69
N LEU A 381 -2.99 -4.25 13.42
CA LEU A 381 -2.57 -5.53 14.01
C LEU A 381 -3.59 -6.08 15.01
N ILE A 382 -4.30 -5.20 15.72
CA ILE A 382 -5.41 -5.58 16.60
C ILE A 382 -6.60 -6.09 15.81
N ARG A 383 -6.98 -5.37 14.75
CA ARG A 383 -8.09 -5.73 13.86
C ARG A 383 -7.85 -7.08 13.19
N LEU A 384 -6.62 -7.35 12.76
CA LEU A 384 -6.23 -8.62 12.14
C LEU A 384 -6.17 -9.79 13.13
N GLN A 385 -6.26 -9.52 14.44
CA GLN A 385 -6.20 -10.53 15.52
C GLN A 385 -4.96 -11.42 15.49
N ASP A 386 -3.87 -10.98 14.84
CA ASP A 386 -2.61 -11.71 14.77
C ASP A 386 -1.77 -11.42 16.02
N GLU A 387 -2.03 -12.22 17.06
CA GLU A 387 -1.33 -12.16 18.34
C GLU A 387 0.19 -12.26 18.18
N SER A 388 0.66 -13.15 17.30
CA SER A 388 2.08 -13.42 17.11
C SER A 388 2.80 -12.22 16.50
N THR A 389 2.18 -11.58 15.50
CA THR A 389 2.71 -10.38 14.87
C THR A 389 2.63 -9.20 15.83
N LEU A 390 1.59 -9.09 16.65
CA LEU A 390 1.48 -8.02 17.65
C LEU A 390 2.54 -8.16 18.76
N ILE A 391 2.80 -9.37 19.27
CA ILE A 391 3.89 -9.64 20.22
C ILE A 391 5.24 -9.27 19.59
N THR A 392 5.47 -9.71 18.35
CA THR A 392 6.70 -9.41 17.60
C THR A 392 6.86 -7.90 17.41
N PHE A 393 5.79 -7.21 17.03
CA PHE A 393 5.76 -5.77 16.86
C PHE A 393 6.12 -5.03 18.16
N LEU A 394 5.48 -5.35 19.29
CA LEU A 394 5.81 -4.74 20.59
C LEU A 394 7.23 -5.10 21.05
N THR A 395 7.70 -6.30 20.73
CA THR A 395 9.05 -6.75 21.08
C THR A 395 10.12 -5.98 20.31
N HIS A 396 9.92 -5.76 19.00
CA HIS A 396 10.96 -5.22 18.10
C HIS A 396 10.80 -3.75 17.73
N CYS A 397 9.61 -3.16 17.87
CA CYS A 397 9.40 -1.73 17.60
C CYS A 397 10.21 -0.89 18.59
N ASP A 398 11.12 -0.06 18.07
CA ASP A 398 12.08 0.68 18.88
C ASP A 398 12.13 2.16 18.47
N ILE A 399 11.15 2.95 18.91
CA ILE A 399 10.96 4.34 18.46
C ILE A 399 12.14 5.23 18.90
N PRO A 400 13.00 5.71 17.97
CA PRO A 400 14.16 6.49 18.34
C PRO A 400 13.77 7.90 18.79
N ILE A 401 14.54 8.45 19.75
CA ILE A 401 14.49 9.88 20.07
C ILE A 401 15.67 10.54 19.37
N SER A 402 15.46 11.00 18.14
CA SER A 402 16.44 11.84 17.42
C SER A 402 16.16 13.32 17.65
N ALA A 403 17.22 14.12 17.60
CA ALA A 403 17.19 15.59 17.61
C ALA A 403 16.92 16.18 16.23
N ASP A 404 16.95 15.37 15.17
CA ASP A 404 16.66 15.82 13.81
C ASP A 404 15.20 16.25 13.71
N ALA A 405 14.99 17.46 13.18
CA ALA A 405 13.66 18.04 13.03
C ALA A 405 12.80 17.09 12.18
N ARG A 406 11.74 16.56 12.79
CA ARG A 406 10.76 15.76 12.06
C ARG A 406 10.03 16.64 11.05
N VAL A 407 9.74 16.07 9.88
CA VAL A 407 8.77 16.63 8.95
C VAL A 407 7.42 16.64 9.68
N ALA A 408 6.89 17.84 9.95
CA ALA A 408 5.58 17.98 10.56
C ALA A 408 4.53 17.40 9.60
N VAL A 409 4.02 16.21 9.90
CA VAL A 409 2.97 15.60 9.09
C VAL A 409 1.62 16.19 9.51
N HIS A 410 1.33 17.40 9.01
CA HIS A 410 0.01 18.01 9.17
C HIS A 410 -1.00 17.31 8.25
N GLY A 411 -2.16 16.94 8.79
CA GLY A 411 -3.31 16.46 8.01
C GLY A 411 -3.51 14.94 7.94
N MET A 412 -2.81 14.12 8.74
CA MET A 412 -3.14 12.69 8.80
C MET A 412 -4.51 12.46 9.47
N ARG A 413 -5.35 11.67 8.78
CA ARG A 413 -6.68 11.26 9.23
C ARG A 413 -6.57 10.58 10.60
N ARG A 414 -7.47 10.91 11.52
CA ARG A 414 -7.56 10.26 12.84
C ARG A 414 -7.68 8.74 12.62
N PRO A 415 -6.95 7.90 13.37
CA PRO A 415 -7.11 6.46 13.26
C PRO A 415 -8.59 6.08 13.43
N PRO A 416 -9.09 5.07 12.70
CA PRO A 416 -10.44 4.57 12.87
C PRO A 416 -10.70 4.19 14.34
N ASP A 417 -11.96 4.27 14.75
CA ASP A 417 -12.38 4.08 16.13
C ASP A 417 -12.03 2.66 16.61
N GLN A 418 -11.05 2.54 17.51
CA GLN A 418 -10.50 1.26 17.96
C GLN A 418 -11.53 0.46 18.79
N ASP A 419 -12.57 1.12 19.30
CA ASP A 419 -13.55 0.51 20.20
C ASP A 419 -14.46 -0.50 19.50
N ALA A 420 -14.67 -0.38 18.19
CA ALA A 420 -15.59 -1.25 17.44
C ALA A 420 -15.10 -2.70 17.40
N GLY A 421 -13.87 -2.93 16.91
CA GLY A 421 -13.31 -4.29 16.77
C GLY A 421 -13.07 -5.00 18.11
N LEU A 422 -12.83 -4.24 19.18
CA LEU A 422 -12.66 -4.83 20.52
C LEU A 422 -13.97 -5.42 21.05
N ARG A 423 -15.14 -4.84 20.75
CA ARG A 423 -16.42 -5.37 21.25
C ARG A 423 -16.80 -6.69 20.60
N GLU A 424 -16.47 -6.88 19.33
CA GLU A 424 -16.78 -8.09 18.57
C GLU A 424 -16.08 -9.34 19.11
N LEU A 425 -14.87 -9.17 19.68
CA LEU A 425 -14.10 -10.25 20.29
C LEU A 425 -14.70 -10.79 21.60
N GLY A 426 -15.55 -10.01 22.26
CA GLY A 426 -16.15 -10.39 23.55
C GLY A 426 -15.13 -10.87 24.59
N ALA A 427 -15.38 -12.04 25.18
CA ALA A 427 -14.51 -12.61 26.22
C ALA A 427 -13.11 -13.00 25.75
N LEU A 428 -12.89 -13.20 24.44
CA LEU A 428 -11.56 -13.50 23.88
C LEU A 428 -10.55 -12.39 24.15
N ASN A 429 -11.01 -11.15 24.37
CA ASN A 429 -10.14 -10.04 24.75
C ASN A 429 -9.32 -10.33 26.00
N LEU A 430 -9.84 -11.11 26.97
CA LEU A 430 -9.08 -11.46 28.18
C LEU A 430 -7.90 -12.38 27.87
N LYS A 431 -8.03 -13.26 26.88
CA LYS A 431 -6.91 -14.10 26.42
C LYS A 431 -5.82 -13.26 25.76
N PHE A 432 -6.21 -12.34 24.86
CA PHE A 432 -5.25 -11.42 24.24
C PHE A 432 -4.59 -10.49 25.27
N PHE A 433 -5.37 -10.00 26.23
CA PHE A 433 -4.89 -9.18 27.34
C PHE A 433 -3.81 -9.90 28.15
N ASP A 434 -4.03 -11.19 28.47
CA ASP A 434 -3.09 -12.05 29.17
C ASP A 434 -1.82 -12.27 28.35
N ASN A 435 -1.97 -12.74 27.11
CA ASN A 435 -0.85 -13.13 26.26
C ASN A 435 0.05 -11.95 25.87
N LEU A 436 -0.50 -10.73 25.78
CA LEU A 436 0.24 -9.52 25.43
C LEU A 436 0.92 -8.84 26.63
N HIS A 437 0.76 -9.36 27.85
CA HIS A 437 1.23 -8.70 29.07
C HIS A 437 2.73 -8.43 29.06
N ASP A 438 3.53 -9.48 28.91
CA ASP A 438 4.98 -9.39 29.01
C ASP A 438 5.57 -8.51 27.90
N ALA A 439 5.05 -8.66 26.67
CA ALA A 439 5.44 -7.84 25.54
C ALA A 439 5.12 -6.36 25.78
N THR A 440 3.94 -6.07 26.35
CA THR A 440 3.54 -4.70 26.72
C THR A 440 4.45 -4.12 27.79
N VAL A 441 4.64 -4.83 28.91
CA VAL A 441 5.47 -4.36 30.03
C VAL A 441 6.92 -4.12 29.59
N HIS A 442 7.49 -5.02 28.77
CA HIS A 442 8.82 -4.83 28.21
C HIS A 442 8.92 -3.64 27.26
N PHE A 443 7.93 -3.45 26.38
CA PHE A 443 7.85 -2.28 25.50
C PHE A 443 7.85 -0.98 26.33
N VAL A 444 7.00 -0.89 27.35
CA VAL A 444 6.91 0.29 28.21
C VAL A 444 8.21 0.52 28.98
N ALA A 445 8.77 -0.50 29.61
CA ALA A 445 10.02 -0.37 30.38
C ALA A 445 11.20 0.07 29.49
N ARG A 446 11.31 -0.47 28.27
CA ARG A 446 12.35 -0.08 27.31
C ARG A 446 12.25 1.40 26.94
N HIS A 447 11.05 1.86 26.58
CA HIS A 447 10.83 3.23 26.15
C HIS A 447 10.86 4.24 27.31
N MET A 448 10.39 3.86 28.51
CA MET A 448 10.54 4.67 29.73
C MET A 448 12.00 4.94 30.08
N ARG A 449 12.88 3.93 30.00
CA ARG A 449 14.33 4.12 30.18
C ARG A 449 14.92 5.06 29.13
N ARG A 450 14.38 5.07 27.92
CA ARG A 450 14.81 5.99 26.85
C ARG A 450 14.38 7.43 27.14
N LEU A 451 13.12 7.65 27.51
CA LEU A 451 12.61 8.95 27.94
C LEU A 451 13.46 9.52 29.08
N ARG A 452 13.72 8.72 30.13
CA ARG A 452 14.56 9.13 31.26
C ARG A 452 15.99 9.51 30.87
N ARG A 453 16.63 8.75 29.98
CA ARG A 453 17.96 9.10 29.45
C ARG A 453 17.94 10.43 28.68
N HIS A 454 16.83 10.77 28.04
CA HIS A 454 16.68 12.01 27.30
C HIS A 454 16.45 13.25 28.19
N LEU A 455 15.98 13.07 29.43
CA LEU A 455 15.76 14.19 30.36
C LEU A 455 17.02 15.05 30.56
N GLY A 456 18.20 14.42 30.65
CA GLY A 456 19.48 15.13 30.78
C GLY A 456 19.93 15.90 29.53
N ARG A 457 19.18 15.79 28.42
CA ARG A 457 19.44 16.44 27.13
C ARG A 457 18.15 17.04 26.54
N ALA A 458 17.23 17.47 27.41
CA ALA A 458 15.96 18.05 27.00
C ALA A 458 16.21 19.21 26.02
N SER A 459 15.50 19.21 24.89
CA SER A 459 15.68 20.21 23.84
C SER A 459 14.39 20.40 23.04
N LEU A 460 14.16 21.60 22.50
CA LEU A 460 13.00 21.87 21.64
C LEU A 460 12.96 20.94 20.40
N PRO A 461 14.08 20.72 19.66
CA PRO A 461 14.05 19.78 18.52
C PRO A 461 13.73 18.33 18.92
N GLY A 462 14.09 17.92 20.15
CA GLY A 462 13.78 16.59 20.68
C GLY A 462 12.34 16.41 21.19
N ALA A 463 11.60 17.50 21.44
CA ALA A 463 10.26 17.44 22.03
C ALA A 463 9.24 16.63 21.21
N PRO A 464 9.13 16.77 19.87
CA PRO A 464 8.23 15.93 19.08
C PRO A 464 8.53 14.43 19.17
N SER A 465 9.81 14.07 19.23
CA SER A 465 10.24 12.68 19.40
C SER A 465 9.90 12.15 20.79
N PHE A 466 10.09 12.95 21.84
CA PHE A 466 9.72 12.62 23.22
C PHE A 466 8.20 12.41 23.36
N MET A 467 7.41 13.30 22.75
CA MET A 467 5.94 13.23 22.75
C MET A 467 5.44 12.01 21.97
N HIS A 468 6.06 11.67 20.84
CA HIS A 468 5.74 10.45 20.12
C HIS A 468 5.94 9.21 21.00
N VAL A 469 7.12 9.04 21.61
CA VAL A 469 7.37 7.87 22.47
C VAL A 469 6.37 7.83 23.64
N SER A 470 6.06 8.99 24.24
CA SER A 470 5.07 9.09 25.32
C SER A 470 3.66 8.68 24.86
N LEU A 471 3.23 9.13 23.69
CA LEU A 471 1.95 8.74 23.09
C LEU A 471 1.90 7.25 22.73
N ALA A 472 2.98 6.68 22.18
CA ALA A 472 3.06 5.26 21.85
C ALA A 472 2.87 4.40 23.11
N ILE A 473 3.61 4.69 24.19
CA ILE A 473 3.42 4.02 25.50
C ILE A 473 1.98 4.17 25.98
N SER A 474 1.46 5.40 25.99
CA SER A 474 0.10 5.69 26.49
C SER A 474 -0.97 4.93 25.72
N ARG A 475 -0.83 4.79 24.40
CA ARG A 475 -1.76 4.06 23.53
C ARG A 475 -1.69 2.55 23.73
N VAL A 476 -0.49 1.97 23.88
CA VAL A 476 -0.35 0.55 24.22
C VAL A 476 -1.01 0.24 25.57
N LEU A 477 -0.75 1.06 26.58
CA LEU A 477 -1.35 0.90 27.91
C LEU A 477 -2.87 1.03 27.87
N LYS A 478 -3.41 2.06 27.19
CA LYS A 478 -4.86 2.24 27.03
C LYS A 478 -5.48 1.05 26.29
N SER A 479 -4.87 0.59 25.20
CA SER A 479 -5.36 -0.54 24.41
C SER A 479 -5.44 -1.84 25.21
N GLN A 480 -4.49 -2.09 26.12
CA GLN A 480 -4.58 -3.23 27.06
C GLN A 480 -5.72 -3.06 28.07
N LEU A 481 -5.89 -1.86 28.62
CA LEU A 481 -7.00 -1.57 29.52
C LEU A 481 -8.36 -1.73 28.84
N ASP A 482 -8.52 -1.26 27.60
CA ASP A 482 -9.77 -1.41 26.85
C ASP A 482 -10.08 -2.88 26.55
N ARG A 483 -9.08 -3.70 26.18
CA ARG A 483 -9.25 -5.16 26.04
C ARG A 483 -9.76 -5.80 27.33
N ALA A 484 -9.13 -5.48 28.47
CA ALA A 484 -9.58 -6.03 29.75
C ALA A 484 -11.02 -5.66 30.04
N LEU A 485 -11.39 -4.40 29.84
CA LEU A 485 -12.74 -3.90 30.09
C LEU A 485 -13.78 -4.56 29.18
N SER A 486 -13.54 -4.58 27.86
CA SER A 486 -14.41 -5.26 26.91
C SER A 486 -14.54 -6.75 27.22
N GLY A 487 -13.44 -7.38 27.64
CA GLY A 487 -13.43 -8.76 28.10
C GLY A 487 -14.30 -8.98 29.34
N PHE A 488 -14.20 -8.12 30.35
CA PHE A 488 -15.01 -8.20 31.56
C PHE A 488 -16.50 -7.95 31.29
N GLU A 489 -16.81 -7.02 30.40
CA GLU A 489 -18.18 -6.68 29.96
C GLU A 489 -18.84 -7.83 29.19
N ALA A 490 -18.05 -8.67 28.51
CA ALA A 490 -18.54 -9.79 27.71
C ALA A 490 -18.45 -11.18 28.40
N LEU A 491 -18.11 -11.24 29.69
CA LEU A 491 -18.03 -12.51 30.42
C LEU A 491 -19.41 -13.16 30.60
N GLU A 492 -19.56 -14.36 30.05
CA GLU A 492 -20.75 -15.21 30.27
C GLU A 492 -20.64 -16.08 31.53
N HIS A 493 -19.41 -16.30 32.00
CA HIS A 493 -19.12 -17.22 33.10
C HIS A 493 -18.30 -16.55 34.20
N PRO A 494 -18.59 -16.85 35.48
CA PRO A 494 -17.80 -16.34 36.59
C PRO A 494 -16.33 -16.77 36.51
N LEU A 495 -15.42 -15.84 36.77
CA LEU A 495 -13.98 -16.12 36.85
C LEU A 495 -13.65 -16.93 38.11
N ARG A 496 -12.51 -17.62 38.07
CA ARG A 496 -11.89 -18.17 39.29
C ARG A 496 -11.23 -17.04 40.09
N THR A 497 -11.09 -17.23 41.39
CA THR A 497 -10.46 -16.25 42.29
C THR A 497 -9.04 -15.90 41.84
N GLU A 498 -8.26 -16.91 41.43
CA GLU A 498 -6.89 -16.76 40.97
C GLU A 498 -6.83 -15.97 39.65
N THR A 499 -7.73 -16.27 38.71
CA THR A 499 -7.83 -15.56 37.42
C THR A 499 -8.21 -14.09 37.62
N TRP A 500 -9.18 -13.81 38.51
CA TRP A 500 -9.52 -12.43 38.83
C TRP A 500 -8.38 -11.68 39.50
N HIS A 501 -7.69 -12.33 40.45
CA HIS A 501 -6.53 -11.75 41.10
C HIS A 501 -5.46 -11.33 40.08
N HIS A 502 -5.15 -12.23 39.16
CA HIS A 502 -4.18 -12.02 38.08
C HIS A 502 -4.54 -10.83 37.20
N TYR A 503 -5.74 -10.80 36.61
CA TYR A 503 -6.15 -9.70 35.74
C TYR A 503 -6.18 -8.35 36.45
N ARG A 504 -6.59 -8.33 37.72
CA ARG A 504 -6.58 -7.10 38.51
C ARG A 504 -5.16 -6.59 38.78
N GLU A 505 -4.21 -7.48 39.04
CA GLU A 505 -2.80 -7.09 39.19
C GLU A 505 -2.25 -6.49 37.89
N MET A 506 -2.54 -7.11 36.74
CA MET A 506 -2.14 -6.57 35.44
C MET A 506 -2.74 -5.18 35.17
N VAL A 507 -4.04 -4.99 35.45
CA VAL A 507 -4.68 -3.66 35.34
C VAL A 507 -3.98 -2.63 36.24
N ALA A 508 -3.63 -3.00 37.47
CA ALA A 508 -2.91 -2.12 38.39
C ALA A 508 -1.50 -1.76 37.87
N VAL A 509 -0.79 -2.70 37.23
CA VAL A 509 0.50 -2.46 36.57
C VAL A 509 0.36 -1.40 35.48
N TYR A 510 -0.62 -1.53 34.57
CA TYR A 510 -0.79 -0.58 33.47
C TYR A 510 -1.18 0.82 33.93
N LEU A 511 -2.08 0.93 34.90
CA LEU A 511 -2.44 2.21 35.52
C LEU A 511 -1.22 2.86 36.19
N THR A 512 -0.43 2.08 36.92
CA THR A 512 0.79 2.58 37.59
C THR A 512 1.82 3.08 36.57
N GLN A 513 2.05 2.34 35.49
CA GLN A 513 2.98 2.73 34.43
C GLN A 513 2.53 4.00 33.69
N LEU A 514 1.22 4.17 33.46
CA LEU A 514 0.71 5.41 32.87
C LEU A 514 0.94 6.61 33.80
N ARG A 515 0.66 6.45 35.09
CA ARG A 515 0.92 7.52 36.09
C ARG A 515 2.41 7.87 36.13
N GLU A 516 3.28 6.87 36.08
CA GLU A 516 4.74 7.07 36.05
C GLU A 516 5.18 7.83 34.79
N LEU A 517 4.67 7.44 33.61
CA LEU A 517 4.92 8.16 32.36
C LEU A 517 4.47 9.62 32.44
N LEU A 518 3.25 9.86 32.93
CA LEU A 518 2.72 11.22 33.11
C LEU A 518 3.60 12.03 34.06
N GLY A 519 4.11 11.42 35.13
CA GLY A 519 5.07 12.05 36.04
C GLY A 519 6.36 12.45 35.32
N VAL A 520 6.97 11.54 34.55
CA VAL A 520 8.17 11.83 33.74
C VAL A 520 7.91 12.99 32.77
N LEU A 521 6.73 13.04 32.16
CA LEU A 521 6.37 14.09 31.22
C LEU A 521 6.13 15.44 31.92
N THR A 522 5.29 15.48 32.97
CA THR A 522 4.79 16.74 33.55
C THR A 522 5.60 17.28 34.72
N GLU A 523 6.34 16.42 35.43
CA GLU A 523 7.14 16.81 36.59
C GLU A 523 8.64 16.90 36.27
N GLU A 524 9.10 16.23 35.20
CA GLU A 524 10.53 16.20 34.84
C GLU A 524 10.77 16.88 33.48
N TYR A 525 10.16 16.40 32.40
CA TYR A 525 10.50 16.86 31.04
C TYR A 525 10.00 18.26 30.70
N VAL A 526 8.71 18.55 30.92
CA VAL A 526 8.13 19.87 30.65
C VAL A 526 8.85 20.95 31.49
N PRO A 527 9.04 20.79 32.81
CA PRO A 527 9.82 21.76 33.59
C PRO A 527 11.26 21.92 33.10
N ALA A 528 11.92 20.85 32.66
CA ALA A 528 13.26 20.95 32.07
C ALA A 528 13.26 21.82 30.80
N LEU A 529 12.27 21.67 29.92
CA LEU A 529 12.11 22.53 28.74
C LEU A 529 11.80 23.98 29.13
N GLU A 530 10.86 24.21 30.05
CA GLU A 530 10.49 25.54 30.54
C GLU A 530 11.67 26.26 31.21
N SER A 531 12.60 25.52 31.82
CA SER A 531 13.82 26.10 32.41
C SER A 531 14.86 26.54 31.37
N LEU A 532 14.80 25.99 30.15
CA LEU A 532 15.79 26.21 29.09
C LEU A 532 15.28 27.12 27.97
N TYR A 533 13.96 27.21 27.78
CA TYR A 533 13.33 27.86 26.64
C TYR A 533 12.12 28.69 27.05
N ASP A 534 11.76 29.68 26.21
CA ASP A 534 10.54 30.45 26.40
C ASP A 534 9.28 29.59 26.32
N GLY A 535 8.31 29.87 27.19
CA GLY A 535 7.10 29.08 27.33
C GLY A 535 6.26 28.97 26.06
N ALA A 536 6.24 29.99 25.19
CA ALA A 536 5.50 29.94 23.93
C ALA A 536 6.09 28.90 22.97
N ARG A 537 7.43 28.82 22.91
CA ARG A 537 8.13 27.82 22.07
C ARG A 537 7.97 26.40 22.59
N VAL A 538 7.93 26.24 23.91
CA VAL A 538 7.63 24.95 24.54
C VAL A 538 6.20 24.53 24.20
N THR A 539 5.24 25.44 24.30
CA THR A 539 3.85 25.19 23.92
C THR A 539 3.74 24.79 22.45
N GLU A 540 4.30 25.56 21.52
CA GLU A 540 4.29 25.25 20.08
C GLU A 540 4.84 23.83 19.79
N ALA A 541 5.92 23.44 20.48
CA ALA A 541 6.55 22.14 20.27
C ALA A 541 5.73 20.95 20.83
N LEU A 542 4.89 21.17 21.85
CA LEU A 542 4.10 20.12 22.51
C LEU A 542 2.63 20.08 22.05
N GLU A 543 2.11 21.22 21.60
CA GLU A 543 0.70 21.46 21.26
C GLU A 543 0.08 20.38 20.36
N PRO A 544 0.73 19.89 19.29
CA PRO A 544 0.14 18.90 18.39
C PRO A 544 -0.28 17.59 19.09
N ASP A 545 0.43 17.20 20.14
CA ASP A 545 0.29 15.90 20.79
C ASP A 545 -0.50 15.95 22.11
N VAL A 546 -0.61 17.12 22.75
CA VAL A 546 -1.31 17.32 24.02
C VAL A 546 -2.79 16.84 23.97
N PRO A 547 -3.61 17.16 22.95
CA PRO A 547 -4.99 16.71 22.89
C PRO A 547 -5.13 15.18 22.95
N SER A 548 -4.22 14.45 22.28
CA SER A 548 -4.21 12.99 22.25
C SER A 548 -3.89 12.40 23.62
N ILE A 549 -2.91 12.95 24.34
CA ILE A 549 -2.59 12.51 25.71
C ILE A 549 -3.79 12.73 26.64
N ARG A 550 -4.45 13.89 26.54
CA ARG A 550 -5.62 14.21 27.36
C ARG A 550 -6.80 13.30 27.10
N GLU A 551 -7.02 12.92 25.84
CA GLU A 551 -8.02 11.91 25.49
C GLU A 551 -7.70 10.56 26.14
N ILE A 552 -6.44 10.13 26.11
CA ILE A 552 -6.02 8.88 26.76
C ILE A 552 -6.25 8.96 28.27
N CYS A 553 -5.88 10.08 28.91
CA CYS A 553 -6.15 10.30 30.34
C CYS A 553 -7.65 10.16 30.66
N ARG A 554 -8.54 10.76 29.85
CA ARG A 554 -10.00 10.63 30.03
C ARG A 554 -10.47 9.19 29.89
N GLY A 555 -9.99 8.47 28.87
CA GLY A 555 -10.31 7.06 28.69
C GLY A 555 -9.87 6.22 29.89
N VAL A 556 -8.66 6.44 30.39
CA VAL A 556 -8.12 5.68 31.54
C VAL A 556 -8.84 6.02 32.85
N LEU A 557 -9.29 7.27 33.03
CA LEU A 557 -10.11 7.65 34.18
C LEU A 557 -11.52 7.03 34.15
N SER A 558 -11.97 6.51 33.01
CA SER A 558 -13.24 5.77 32.92
C SER A 558 -13.13 4.31 33.36
N VAL A 559 -11.91 3.77 33.53
CA VAL A 559 -11.65 2.36 33.86
C VAL A 559 -12.37 1.94 35.15
N GLU A 560 -12.29 2.73 36.22
CA GLU A 560 -12.93 2.37 37.49
C GLU A 560 -14.45 2.30 37.38
N MET A 561 -15.07 3.27 36.71
CA MET A 561 -16.51 3.27 36.45
C MET A 561 -16.92 2.03 35.64
N ARG A 562 -16.16 1.70 34.58
CA ARG A 562 -16.45 0.53 33.73
C ARG A 562 -16.25 -0.79 34.47
N VAL A 563 -15.18 -0.93 35.28
CA VAL A 563 -14.99 -2.12 36.14
C VAL A 563 -16.10 -2.23 37.18
N THR A 564 -16.51 -1.13 37.82
CA THR A 564 -17.61 -1.13 38.79
C THR A 564 -18.92 -1.56 38.13
N ALA A 565 -19.26 -1.01 36.97
CA ALA A 565 -20.42 -1.43 36.19
C ALA A 565 -20.34 -2.93 35.79
N ALA A 566 -19.18 -3.38 35.31
CA ALA A 566 -18.98 -4.80 34.99
C ALA A 566 -19.19 -5.68 36.23
N ARG A 567 -18.68 -5.30 37.42
CA ARG A 567 -18.87 -6.06 38.68
C ARG A 567 -20.33 -6.19 39.08
N GLU A 568 -21.14 -5.17 38.81
CA GLU A 568 -22.58 -5.18 39.10
C GLU A 568 -23.35 -6.11 38.15
N HIS A 569 -22.91 -6.19 36.90
CA HIS A 569 -23.65 -6.90 35.84
C HIS A 569 -23.05 -8.26 35.48
N THR A 570 -21.80 -8.31 35.00
CA THR A 570 -21.21 -9.46 34.29
C THR A 570 -20.02 -10.09 35.03
N LEU A 571 -19.15 -9.29 35.61
CA LEU A 571 -17.89 -9.69 36.23
C LEU A 571 -18.12 -10.29 37.64
N ARG A 572 -18.35 -11.60 37.66
CA ARG A 572 -18.53 -12.41 38.87
C ARG A 572 -17.31 -13.30 39.14
N VAL A 573 -17.07 -13.63 40.41
CA VAL A 573 -16.01 -14.56 40.84
C VAL A 573 -16.62 -15.71 41.61
N ARG A 574 -16.16 -16.92 41.31
CA ARG A 574 -16.57 -18.16 41.99
C ARG A 574 -15.78 -18.34 43.30
N ILE A 575 -16.49 -18.32 44.43
CA ILE A 575 -15.95 -18.61 45.76
C ILE A 575 -16.49 -19.98 46.20
N GLY A 576 -15.61 -20.99 46.26
CA GLY A 576 -16.00 -22.37 46.55
C GLY A 576 -16.79 -23.04 45.41
N HIS A 577 -17.56 -24.08 45.71
CA HIS A 577 -18.15 -24.94 44.67
C HIS A 577 -19.37 -24.36 43.93
N ARG A 578 -20.14 -23.44 44.54
CA ARG A 578 -21.40 -22.94 43.95
C ARG A 578 -21.75 -21.48 44.26
N ARG A 579 -20.91 -20.75 44.99
CA ARG A 579 -21.19 -19.35 45.33
C ARG A 579 -20.49 -18.43 44.34
N TYR A 580 -21.26 -17.53 43.74
CA TYR A 580 -20.74 -16.47 42.88
C TYR A 580 -20.98 -15.13 43.57
N VAL A 581 -19.96 -14.28 43.58
CA VAL A 581 -20.07 -12.92 44.13
C VAL A 581 -19.61 -11.92 43.07
N PRO A 582 -20.05 -10.64 43.13
CA PRO A 582 -19.36 -9.57 42.40
C PRO A 582 -17.86 -9.65 42.65
N ALA A 583 -17.04 -9.49 41.61
CA ALA A 583 -15.59 -9.63 41.77
C ALA A 583 -15.07 -8.67 42.85
N PRO A 584 -14.40 -9.16 43.92
CA PRO A 584 -14.02 -8.32 45.04
C PRO A 584 -12.85 -7.38 44.68
N LEU A 585 -12.94 -6.14 45.16
CA LEU A 585 -11.80 -5.22 45.25
C LEU A 585 -11.39 -5.13 46.72
N PHE A 586 -10.10 -5.23 47.00
CA PHE A 586 -9.50 -5.11 48.32
C PHE A 586 -8.88 -3.74 48.49
N GLN A 587 -8.69 -3.31 49.74
CA GLN A 587 -8.18 -1.99 50.08
C GLN A 587 -6.80 -1.63 49.47
N ARG A 588 -6.00 -2.65 49.12
CA ARG A 588 -4.70 -2.52 48.45
C ARG A 588 -4.79 -2.33 46.93
N ASP A 589 -5.94 -2.58 46.33
CA ASP A 589 -6.11 -2.51 44.89
C ASP A 589 -6.30 -1.05 44.45
N LEU A 590 -5.66 -0.66 43.35
CA LEU A 590 -5.70 0.71 42.85
C LEU A 590 -7.13 1.16 42.47
N LEU A 591 -7.96 0.23 42.02
CA LEU A 591 -9.36 0.44 41.67
C LEU A 591 -10.28 0.51 42.89
N HIS A 592 -9.78 0.26 44.10
CA HIS A 592 -10.58 0.38 45.32
C HIS A 592 -10.94 1.85 45.59
N SER A 593 -12.14 2.08 46.13
CA SER A 593 -12.68 3.42 46.39
C SER A 593 -11.82 4.29 47.30
N SER A 594 -10.95 3.70 48.12
CA SER A 594 -9.98 4.42 48.96
C SER A 594 -8.69 4.81 48.23
N GLN A 595 -8.29 4.10 47.17
CA GLN A 595 -7.05 4.35 46.43
C GLN A 595 -7.29 5.17 45.16
N TRP A 596 -8.40 4.91 44.47
CA TRP A 596 -8.74 5.54 43.20
C TRP A 596 -8.78 7.07 43.23
N PRO A 597 -9.32 7.75 44.27
CA PRO A 597 -9.33 9.22 44.31
C PRO A 597 -7.94 9.84 44.26
N ALA A 598 -6.93 9.21 44.88
CA ALA A 598 -5.55 9.67 44.83
C ALA A 598 -4.94 9.49 43.43
N TYR A 599 -5.19 8.34 42.80
CA TYR A 599 -4.77 8.08 41.43
C TYR A 599 -5.42 9.06 40.43
N ARG A 600 -6.75 9.20 40.50
CA ARG A 600 -7.54 10.12 39.68
C ARG A 600 -6.98 11.54 39.77
N ARG A 601 -6.77 12.04 41.00
CA ARG A 601 -6.20 13.38 41.22
C ARG A 601 -4.83 13.55 40.58
N ALA A 602 -3.96 12.54 40.67
CA ALA A 602 -2.63 12.58 40.07
C ALA A 602 -2.73 12.70 38.52
N VAL A 603 -3.57 11.89 37.89
CA VAL A 603 -3.78 11.90 36.43
C VAL A 603 -4.45 13.20 35.97
N GLU A 604 -5.46 13.68 36.69
CA GLU A 604 -6.14 14.96 36.40
C GLU A 604 -5.18 16.15 36.54
N THR A 605 -4.32 16.14 37.56
CA THR A 605 -3.29 17.18 37.76
C THR A 605 -2.30 17.18 36.60
N ALA A 606 -1.76 16.02 36.22
CA ALA A 606 -0.86 15.92 35.08
C ALA A 606 -1.54 16.37 33.77
N SER A 607 -2.78 15.92 33.54
CA SER A 607 -3.56 16.34 32.37
C SER A 607 -3.83 17.85 32.34
N ALA A 608 -4.05 18.48 33.49
CA ALA A 608 -4.27 19.92 33.60
C ALA A 608 -2.97 20.70 33.35
N LYS A 609 -1.82 20.21 33.84
CA LYS A 609 -0.50 20.80 33.56
C LYS A 609 -0.20 20.81 32.05
N LEU A 610 -0.46 19.70 31.36
CA LEU A 610 -0.29 19.60 29.91
C LEU A 610 -1.26 20.50 29.14
N ALA A 611 -2.48 20.69 29.64
CA ALA A 611 -3.48 21.53 28.97
C ALA A 611 -3.03 23.00 28.82
N ARG A 612 -2.07 23.46 29.64
CA ARG A 612 -1.45 24.79 29.50
C ARG A 612 -0.60 24.94 28.22
N HIS A 613 -0.20 23.82 27.63
CA HIS A 613 0.57 23.73 26.39
C HIS A 613 -0.28 23.20 25.21
N GLY A 614 -1.60 23.12 25.38
CA GLY A 614 -2.52 22.78 24.28
C GLY A 614 -3.02 24.04 23.57
N PRO A 615 -3.80 23.87 22.47
CA PRO A 615 -4.40 25.00 21.79
C PRO A 615 -5.21 25.84 22.78
N ALA A 616 -5.03 27.16 22.72
CA ALA A 616 -5.89 28.09 23.43
C ALA A 616 -7.33 27.77 23.03
N ARG A 617 -8.22 27.59 24.01
CA ARG A 617 -9.66 27.40 23.72
C ARG A 617 -10.12 28.65 22.96
N ALA A 618 -10.34 28.49 21.66
CA ALA A 618 -10.95 29.51 20.80
C ALA A 618 -12.36 29.85 21.28
#